data_AF-A0A9P0AAK8-F1
#
_entry.id   AF-A0A9P0AAK8-F1
#
_cell.length_a   1.000
_cell.length_b   1.000
_cell.length_c   1.000
_cell.angle_alpha   90.00
_cell.angle_beta   90.00
_cell.angle_gamma   90.00
#
_symmetry.space_group_name_H-M   'P 1'
#
loop_
_entity.id
_entity.type
_entity.pdbx_description
1 polymer ?
#
loop_
_entity_poly.entity_id
_entity_poly.type
_entity_poly.pdbx_seq_one_letter_code
_entity_poly.pdbx_strand_id
1 'polypeptide(L)'
;MDFSIILKETVNDDEVASVSIKQRKCRFAEENRLTVSDRYSFSACIINCRRNKQLELCNCTSHLIPKSKSSEQCDLDGLLCLNNNYLQLSLKKSQGSLQGGSDCYCEPNCDDIELQRIDGEITTIAEPLYSMELKLAYLPSERFRRNVVRRQIDLVVSMGGAVSLFVGASLLSTVEIIYYFTIRQLGSCWLQYTRNADTTKIDFNE
;
A
#
# COMPACT_ATOMS: atom_id res chain seq x y z
N MET A 1 -22.64 25.93 21.82
CA MET A 1 -22.50 25.96 20.35
C MET A 1 -21.92 24.62 19.98
N ASP A 2 -22.64 23.77 19.25
CA ASP A 2 -22.19 22.39 19.05
C ASP A 2 -21.58 22.23 17.66
N PHE A 3 -20.26 22.33 17.57
CA PHE A 3 -19.55 21.91 16.36
C PHE A 3 -19.53 20.40 16.34
N SER A 4 -20.20 19.80 15.36
CA SER A 4 -20.18 18.36 15.19
C SER A 4 -19.07 17.94 14.23
N ILE A 5 -18.23 17.00 14.65
CA ILE A 5 -17.18 16.41 13.82
C ILE A 5 -17.49 14.95 13.51
N ILE A 6 -17.15 14.54 12.30
CA ILE A 6 -17.16 13.13 11.88
C ILE A 6 -15.72 12.65 11.84
N LEU A 7 -15.50 11.46 12.40
CA LEU A 7 -14.23 10.74 12.32
C LEU A 7 -14.29 9.71 11.20
N LYS A 8 -13.27 9.71 10.34
CA LYS A 8 -13.06 8.66 9.35
C LYS A 8 -11.72 7.99 9.59
N GLU A 9 -11.76 6.73 10.01
CA GLU A 9 -10.56 5.94 10.27
C GLU A 9 -10.22 5.06 9.06
N THR A 10 -8.94 5.05 8.67
CA THR A 10 -8.39 4.10 7.70
C THR A 10 -7.30 3.28 8.34
N VAL A 11 -7.41 1.95 8.26
CA VAL A 11 -6.38 1.03 8.75
C VAL A 11 -5.96 0.04 7.69
N ASN A 12 -4.68 -0.32 7.75
CA ASN A 12 -4.06 -1.24 6.82
C ASN A 12 -3.89 -2.61 7.47
N ASP A 13 -3.89 -3.64 6.63
CA ASP A 13 -3.37 -4.95 7.01
C ASP A 13 -1.84 -4.88 7.19
N ASP A 14 -1.28 -5.72 8.07
CA ASP A 14 0.16 -5.73 8.39
C ASP A 14 1.03 -5.92 7.14
N GLU A 15 0.50 -6.65 6.17
CA GLU A 15 1.21 -6.98 4.93
C GLU A 15 1.35 -5.80 3.98
N VAL A 16 0.56 -4.75 4.16
CA VAL A 16 0.69 -3.50 3.38
C VAL A 16 2.07 -2.88 3.64
N ALA A 17 2.68 -3.12 4.81
CA ALA A 17 4.03 -2.69 5.13
C ALA A 17 5.09 -3.29 4.18
N SER A 18 4.89 -4.52 3.70
CA SER A 18 5.82 -5.21 2.80
C SER A 18 5.83 -4.66 1.37
N VAL A 19 4.77 -3.95 0.97
CA VAL A 19 4.63 -3.35 -0.35
C VAL A 19 5.44 -2.06 -0.42
N SER A 20 6.14 -1.83 -1.53
CA SER A 20 6.93 -0.61 -1.70
C SER A 20 6.08 0.67 -1.64
N ILE A 21 6.62 1.74 -1.07
CA ILE A 21 5.95 3.06 -0.94
C ILE A 21 5.39 3.55 -2.28
N LYS A 22 6.13 3.35 -3.39
CA LYS A 22 5.72 3.77 -4.75
C LYS A 22 4.45 3.06 -5.22
N GLN A 23 4.29 1.78 -4.89
CA GLN A 23 3.12 0.99 -5.29
C GLN A 23 1.90 1.29 -4.42
N ARG A 24 2.09 1.39 -3.09
CA ARG A 24 0.97 1.65 -2.15
C ARG A 24 0.59 3.13 -2.04
N LYS A 25 1.44 4.05 -2.50
CA LYS A 25 1.23 5.52 -2.49
C LYS A 25 0.91 6.11 -1.10
N CYS A 26 1.37 5.47 -0.03
CA CYS A 26 1.28 5.97 1.34
C CYS A 26 2.54 5.56 2.12
N ARG A 27 2.79 6.25 3.24
CA ARG A 27 3.94 5.99 4.13
C ARG A 27 3.50 5.73 5.57
N PHE A 28 4.19 4.82 6.24
CA PHE A 28 4.04 4.56 7.66
C PHE A 28 4.90 5.50 8.51
N ALA A 29 4.58 5.63 9.79
CA ALA A 29 5.25 6.56 10.71
C ALA A 29 6.74 6.23 10.92
N GLU A 30 7.09 4.95 10.85
CA GLU A 30 8.44 4.39 10.98
C GLU A 30 9.33 4.71 9.78
N GLU A 31 8.76 4.91 8.60
CA GLU A 31 9.49 5.09 7.33
C GLU A 31 9.96 6.54 7.15
N ASN A 32 10.46 7.14 8.22
CA ASN A 32 10.72 8.56 8.26
C ASN A 32 11.98 8.95 7.47
N ARG A 33 11.87 10.05 6.71
CA ARG A 33 12.95 10.68 5.94
C ARG A 33 13.15 12.16 6.29
N LEU A 34 12.42 12.64 7.30
CA LEU A 34 12.28 14.05 7.63
C LEU A 34 13.28 14.42 8.72
N THR A 35 13.75 15.68 8.71
CA THR A 35 14.65 16.20 9.75
C THR A 35 13.89 16.96 10.84
N VAL A 36 12.69 17.45 10.52
CA VAL A 36 11.83 18.21 11.44
C VAL A 36 11.11 17.35 12.48
N SER A 37 10.99 16.04 12.27
CA SER A 37 10.24 15.11 13.11
C SER A 37 10.93 13.75 13.13
N ASP A 38 10.77 12.99 14.22
CA ASP A 38 11.29 11.60 14.33
C ASP A 38 10.40 10.57 13.65
N ARG A 39 9.11 10.89 13.51
CA ARG A 39 8.11 10.04 12.86
C ARG A 39 7.56 10.73 11.63
N TYR A 40 7.26 9.95 10.61
CA TYR A 40 6.62 10.45 9.40
C TYR A 40 5.16 10.80 9.65
N SER A 41 4.76 11.99 9.22
CA SER A 41 3.36 12.33 8.97
C SER A 41 3.29 13.23 7.75
N PHE A 42 2.12 13.29 7.13
CA PHE A 42 1.86 14.15 5.99
C PHE A 42 2.12 15.61 6.36
N SER A 43 1.62 16.05 7.52
CA SER A 43 1.86 17.41 8.04
C SER A 43 3.34 17.69 8.30
N ALA A 44 4.08 16.75 8.89
CA ALA A 44 5.52 16.89 9.09
C ALA A 44 6.28 16.94 7.77
N CYS A 45 5.89 16.15 6.76
CA CYS A 45 6.49 16.18 5.43
C CYS A 45 6.34 17.56 4.78
N ILE A 46 5.15 18.15 4.90
CA ILE A 46 4.85 19.47 4.38
C ILE A 46 5.67 20.56 5.07
N ILE A 47 5.80 20.50 6.40
CA ILE A 47 6.67 21.41 7.17
C ILE A 47 8.13 21.25 6.76
N ASN A 48 8.60 20.01 6.57
CA ASN A 48 9.96 19.73 6.11
C ASN A 48 10.22 20.29 4.71
N CYS A 49 9.24 20.16 3.80
CA CYS A 49 9.33 20.73 2.46
C CYS A 49 9.46 22.26 2.52
N ARG A 50 8.62 22.91 3.35
CA ARG A 50 8.70 24.36 3.59
C ARG A 50 10.06 24.76 4.15
N ARG A 51 10.58 24.05 5.16
CA ARG A 51 11.93 24.29 5.72
C ARG A 51 13.00 24.26 4.62
N ASN A 52 13.00 23.22 3.79
CA ASN A 52 13.99 23.07 2.73
C ASN A 52 13.93 24.23 1.73
N LYS A 53 12.73 24.69 1.38
CA LYS A 53 12.56 25.84 0.49
C LYS A 53 12.96 27.18 1.12
N GLN A 54 12.76 27.35 2.42
CA GLN A 54 13.27 28.51 3.15
C GLN A 54 14.80 28.57 3.11
N LEU A 55 15.45 27.42 3.35
CA LEU A 55 16.90 27.30 3.26
C LEU A 55 17.41 27.51 1.82
N GLU A 56 16.71 27.03 0.81
CA GLU A 56 17.09 27.21 -0.61
C GLU A 56 16.99 28.68 -1.06
N LEU A 57 15.95 29.41 -0.64
CA LEU A 57 15.70 30.79 -1.10
C LEU A 57 16.41 31.85 -0.25
N CYS A 58 16.44 31.66 1.07
CA CYS A 58 16.91 32.67 2.03
C CYS A 58 18.09 32.19 2.89
N ASN A 59 18.62 30.98 2.66
CA ASN A 59 19.72 30.37 3.43
C ASN A 59 19.47 30.24 4.95
N CYS A 60 18.22 30.42 5.39
CA CYS A 60 17.82 30.34 6.78
C CYS A 60 16.37 29.84 6.89
N THR A 61 15.96 29.42 8.08
CA THR A 61 14.62 28.90 8.36
C THR A 61 13.95 29.63 9.53
N SER A 62 12.62 29.59 9.58
CA SER A 62 11.85 30.22 10.65
C SER A 62 12.11 29.56 12.01
N HIS A 63 12.14 30.36 13.08
CA HIS A 63 12.23 29.86 14.46
C HIS A 63 11.09 28.92 14.87
N LEU A 64 9.95 28.98 14.17
CA LEU A 64 8.79 28.12 14.42
C LEU A 64 8.96 26.72 13.84
N ILE A 65 10.01 26.46 13.06
CA ILE A 65 10.26 25.15 12.48
C ILE A 65 10.77 24.17 13.56
N PRO A 66 10.09 23.03 13.76
CA PRO A 66 10.51 22.02 14.72
C PRO A 66 11.93 21.50 14.44
N LYS A 67 12.69 21.25 15.50
CA LYS A 67 14.07 20.76 15.44
C LYS A 67 14.98 21.59 14.52
N SER A 68 14.77 22.90 14.44
CA SER A 68 15.71 23.82 13.79
C SER A 68 16.91 24.06 14.69
N LYS A 69 18.12 24.04 14.13
CA LYS A 69 19.33 24.45 14.86
C LYS A 69 19.36 25.97 14.93
N SER A 70 19.89 26.53 16.01
CA SER A 70 20.04 27.98 16.15
C SER A 70 20.86 28.60 15.00
N SER A 71 21.87 27.88 14.49
CA SER A 71 22.69 28.31 13.36
C SER A 71 21.94 28.41 12.02
N GLU A 72 20.80 27.76 11.90
CA GLU A 72 19.98 27.76 10.67
C GLU A 72 18.81 28.75 10.77
N GLN A 73 18.59 29.35 11.93
CA GLN A 73 17.48 30.26 12.16
C GLN A 73 17.74 31.62 11.53
N CYS A 74 16.71 32.20 10.92
CA CYS A 74 16.80 33.51 10.29
C CYS A 74 16.99 34.62 11.33
N ASP A 75 17.85 35.59 11.02
CA ASP A 75 17.84 36.91 11.67
C ASP A 75 16.77 37.82 11.02
N LEU A 76 16.66 39.08 11.45
CA LEU A 76 15.70 40.05 10.93
C LEU A 76 15.71 40.17 9.40
N ASP A 77 16.89 40.25 8.78
CA ASP A 77 17.04 40.30 7.32
C ASP A 77 16.53 39.01 6.64
N GLY A 78 16.79 37.87 7.27
CA GLY A 78 16.28 36.57 6.82
C GLY A 78 14.76 36.50 6.91
N LEU A 79 14.16 37.01 7.99
CA LEU A 79 12.71 37.10 8.14
C LEU A 79 12.08 38.02 7.08
N LEU A 80 12.73 39.13 6.74
CA LEU A 80 12.32 39.99 5.62
C LEU A 80 12.38 39.24 4.28
N CYS A 81 13.43 38.44 4.04
CA CYS A 81 13.51 37.58 2.86
C CYS A 81 12.36 36.57 2.80
N LEU A 82 12.04 35.91 3.91
CA LEU A 82 10.92 34.96 4.00
C LEU A 82 9.57 35.65 3.72
N ASN A 83 9.38 36.85 4.25
CA ASN A 83 8.17 37.63 4.02
C ASN A 83 8.04 38.09 2.56
N ASN A 84 9.13 38.55 1.94
CA ASN A 84 9.13 38.95 0.53
C ASN A 84 8.85 37.78 -0.42
N ASN A 85 9.28 36.57 -0.05
CA ASN A 85 9.07 35.35 -0.83
C ASN A 85 7.88 34.50 -0.35
N TYR A 86 6.93 35.09 0.40
CA TYR A 86 5.83 34.35 1.01
C TYR A 86 5.01 33.52 0.01
N LEU A 87 4.78 34.03 -1.20
CA LEU A 87 4.03 33.31 -2.25
C LEU A 87 4.74 32.03 -2.69
N GLN A 88 6.07 32.05 -2.81
CA GLN A 88 6.83 30.86 -3.23
C GLN A 88 6.95 29.83 -2.11
N LEU A 89 6.95 30.30 -0.85
CA LEU A 89 6.96 29.49 0.36
C LEU A 89 5.57 29.00 0.77
N SER A 90 4.52 29.52 0.14
CA SER A 90 3.14 29.09 0.35
C SER A 90 2.92 27.78 -0.39
N LEU A 91 2.41 26.79 0.34
CA LEU A 91 2.20 25.44 -0.18
C LEU A 91 0.98 25.46 -1.10
N LYS A 92 1.16 25.07 -2.36
CA LYS A 92 0.02 24.89 -3.26
C LYS A 92 -0.72 23.61 -2.91
N LYS A 93 -2.01 23.73 -2.64
CA LYS A 93 -2.95 22.60 -2.77
C LYS A 93 -3.15 22.36 -4.27
N SER A 94 -3.05 21.11 -4.70
CA SER A 94 -2.91 20.67 -6.10
C SER A 94 -3.89 21.28 -7.13
N GLN A 95 -3.37 21.40 -8.37
CA GLN A 95 -4.02 21.58 -9.68
C GLN A 95 -4.93 22.81 -9.89
N GLY A 96 -4.36 23.86 -10.52
CA GLY A 96 -5.17 24.86 -11.24
C GLY A 96 -4.79 26.33 -11.05
N SER A 97 -3.90 26.68 -10.12
CA SER A 97 -3.57 28.10 -9.85
C SER A 97 -2.16 28.46 -10.34
N LEU A 98 -2.09 29.18 -11.46
CA LEU A 98 -0.99 30.07 -11.85
C LEU A 98 -0.83 31.11 -10.72
N GLN A 99 0.27 31.40 -10.03
CA GLN A 99 1.73 31.26 -10.13
C GLN A 99 2.26 31.20 -8.67
N GLY A 100 3.49 30.70 -8.45
CA GLY A 100 4.18 30.83 -7.16
C GLY A 100 3.80 29.81 -6.08
N GLY A 101 4.63 28.80 -5.88
CA GLY A 101 4.51 27.83 -4.78
C GLY A 101 5.34 26.58 -5.07
N SER A 102 6.03 26.08 -4.05
CA SER A 102 6.93 24.94 -4.16
C SER A 102 6.18 23.63 -4.43
N ASP A 103 6.62 22.88 -5.44
CA ASP A 103 6.11 21.53 -5.71
C ASP A 103 6.62 20.55 -4.63
N CYS A 104 5.74 20.20 -3.69
CA CYS A 104 6.04 19.31 -2.57
C CYS A 104 5.36 17.97 -2.81
N TYR A 105 6.15 16.93 -3.10
CA TYR A 105 5.65 15.56 -3.13
C TYR A 105 5.69 14.93 -1.73
N CYS A 106 4.54 14.90 -1.07
CA CYS A 106 4.33 14.26 0.22
C CYS A 106 3.28 13.15 0.09
N GLU A 107 3.67 11.94 0.44
CA GLU A 107 2.79 10.79 0.47
C GLU A 107 1.85 10.87 1.70
N PRO A 108 0.55 10.55 1.57
CA PRO A 108 -0.35 10.50 2.72
C PRO A 108 0.09 9.42 3.71
N ASN A 109 -0.34 9.57 4.95
CA ASN A 109 -0.21 8.54 5.97
C ASN A 109 -0.95 7.26 5.53
N CYS A 110 -0.36 6.10 5.81
CA CYS A 110 -1.06 4.83 5.59
C CYS A 110 -2.18 4.67 6.64
N ASP A 111 -1.86 4.86 7.92
CA ASP A 111 -2.83 4.88 9.02
C ASP A 111 -3.12 6.33 9.40
N ASP A 112 -4.38 6.75 9.25
CA ASP A 112 -4.78 8.13 9.52
C ASP A 112 -6.23 8.23 9.99
N ILE A 113 -6.50 9.30 10.74
CA ILE A 113 -7.82 9.67 11.23
C ILE A 113 -8.17 11.02 10.62
N GLU A 114 -9.06 11.01 9.64
CA GLU A 114 -9.52 12.23 8.98
C GLU A 114 -10.72 12.82 9.74
N LEU A 115 -10.57 14.06 10.18
CA LEU A 115 -11.63 14.86 10.81
C LEU A 115 -12.38 15.63 9.74
N GLN A 116 -13.65 15.29 9.54
CA GLN A 116 -14.55 16.07 8.69
C GLN A 116 -15.38 17.00 9.56
N ARG A 117 -15.25 18.32 9.31
CA ARG A 117 -16.03 19.35 9.99
C ARG A 117 -17.42 19.42 9.39
N ILE A 118 -18.44 19.34 10.22
CA ILE A 118 -19.79 19.80 9.88
C ILE A 118 -19.95 21.19 10.49
N ASP A 119 -20.44 22.14 9.69
CA ASP A 119 -20.55 23.53 10.10
C ASP A 119 -21.52 23.72 11.27
N GLY A 120 -21.12 24.59 12.20
CA GLY A 120 -21.92 25.11 13.31
C GLY A 120 -21.84 26.64 13.31
N GLU A 121 -22.92 27.30 13.70
CA GLU A 121 -23.01 28.76 13.69
C GLU A 121 -22.45 29.36 14.99
N ILE A 122 -21.68 30.45 14.88
CA ILE A 122 -21.10 31.13 16.03
C ILE A 122 -22.18 31.98 16.70
N THR A 123 -22.62 31.64 17.91
CA THR A 123 -23.49 32.49 18.71
C THR A 123 -22.67 33.40 19.63
N THR A 124 -22.71 34.71 19.38
CA THR A 124 -22.09 35.72 20.25
C THR A 124 -22.93 35.86 21.52
N ILE A 125 -22.37 35.46 22.66
CA ILE A 125 -23.08 35.46 23.95
C ILE A 125 -22.98 36.84 24.61
N ALA A 126 -21.81 37.47 24.49
CA ALA A 126 -21.51 38.90 24.67
C ALA A 126 -19.99 39.08 24.49
N GLU A 127 -19.50 40.17 23.90
CA GLU A 127 -18.05 40.42 23.81
C GLU A 127 -17.44 40.59 25.22
N PRO A 128 -16.29 39.95 25.54
CA PRO A 128 -15.41 39.14 24.70
C PRO A 128 -15.50 37.61 24.98
N LEU A 129 -16.64 37.09 25.46
CA LEU A 129 -16.77 35.66 25.77
C LEU A 129 -17.30 34.86 24.58
N TYR A 130 -16.40 34.07 23.99
CA TYR A 130 -16.72 33.03 23.02
C TYR A 130 -16.77 31.67 23.74
N SER A 131 -17.86 30.91 23.58
CA SER A 131 -17.97 29.54 24.09
C SER A 131 -18.10 28.54 22.94
N MET A 132 -17.07 27.73 22.71
CA MET A 132 -17.05 26.70 21.67
C MET A 132 -17.19 25.31 22.31
N GLU A 133 -18.20 24.54 21.90
CA GLU A 133 -18.37 23.15 22.30
C GLU A 133 -18.13 22.25 21.07
N LEU A 134 -17.24 21.26 21.22
CA LEU A 134 -16.92 20.31 20.16
C LEU A 134 -17.55 18.97 20.51
N LYS A 135 -18.44 18.48 19.63
CA LYS A 135 -19.13 17.19 19.77
C LYS A 135 -18.80 16.30 18.58
N LEU A 136 -18.81 14.99 18.80
CA LEU A 136 -18.87 14.06 17.67
C LEU A 136 -20.31 14.00 17.17
N ALA A 137 -20.50 14.05 15.86
CA ALA A 137 -21.83 13.88 15.25
C ALA A 137 -22.38 12.47 15.56
N TYR A 138 -21.51 11.47 15.49
CA TYR A 138 -21.77 10.08 15.85
C TYR A 138 -20.44 9.37 16.16
N LEU A 139 -20.52 8.26 16.89
CA LEU A 139 -19.38 7.36 17.07
C LEU A 139 -19.06 6.69 15.72
N PRO A 140 -17.78 6.60 15.31
CA PRO A 140 -17.41 6.04 14.01
C PRO A 140 -17.87 4.57 13.91
N SER A 141 -18.87 4.31 13.06
CA SER A 141 -19.42 2.97 12.83
C SER A 141 -18.75 2.24 11.66
N GLU A 142 -18.09 2.98 10.77
CA GLU A 142 -17.46 2.48 9.56
C GLU A 142 -15.96 2.70 9.60
N ARG A 143 -15.19 1.67 9.21
CA ARG A 143 -13.74 1.73 9.13
C ARG A 143 -13.26 1.23 7.78
N PHE A 144 -12.43 2.04 7.12
CA PHE A 144 -11.86 1.66 5.83
C PHE A 144 -10.65 0.76 6.05
N ARG A 145 -10.68 -0.44 5.47
CA ARG A 145 -9.56 -1.39 5.53
C ARG A 145 -8.89 -1.52 4.16
N ARG A 146 -7.56 -1.38 4.11
CA ARG A 146 -6.76 -1.61 2.90
C ARG A 146 -6.06 -2.97 2.99
N ASN A 147 -6.28 -3.82 1.99
CA ASN A 147 -5.70 -5.15 1.89
C ASN A 147 -4.88 -5.30 0.60
N VAL A 148 -3.82 -6.12 0.65
CA VAL A 148 -3.00 -6.45 -0.53
C VAL A 148 -3.72 -7.54 -1.34
N VAL A 149 -4.17 -7.20 -2.55
CA VAL A 149 -5.01 -8.10 -3.38
C VAL A 149 -4.23 -9.25 -4.01
N ARG A 150 -2.95 -9.06 -4.35
CA ARG A 150 -2.12 -10.08 -5.01
C ARG A 150 -0.71 -10.07 -4.48
N ARG A 151 -0.32 -11.17 -3.84
CA ARG A 151 1.01 -11.37 -3.29
C ARG A 151 1.88 -12.17 -4.25
N GLN A 152 3.19 -12.17 -3.99
CA GLN A 152 4.14 -13.03 -4.71
C GLN A 152 3.80 -14.52 -4.49
N ILE A 153 3.35 -14.87 -3.29
CA ILE A 153 2.95 -16.24 -2.95
C ILE A 153 1.73 -16.68 -3.77
N ASP A 154 0.74 -15.79 -3.95
CA ASP A 154 -0.46 -16.09 -4.74
C ASP A 154 -0.12 -16.33 -6.21
N LEU A 155 0.89 -15.64 -6.74
CA LEU A 155 1.42 -15.87 -8.08
C LEU A 155 2.00 -17.28 -8.20
N VAL A 156 2.84 -17.67 -7.24
CA VAL A 156 3.46 -19.01 -7.21
C VAL A 156 2.41 -20.10 -7.05
N VAL A 157 1.41 -19.90 -6.19
CA VAL A 157 0.30 -20.84 -6.00
C VAL A 157 -0.49 -21.02 -7.30
N SER A 158 -0.81 -19.92 -7.99
CA SER A 158 -1.53 -19.97 -9.27
C SER A 158 -0.73 -20.68 -10.37
N MET A 159 0.58 -20.40 -10.47
CA MET A 159 1.46 -21.09 -11.43
C MET A 159 1.63 -22.57 -11.08
N GLY A 160 1.82 -22.88 -9.80
CA GLY A 160 1.95 -24.25 -9.30
C GLY A 160 0.70 -25.09 -9.57
N GLY A 161 -0.50 -24.50 -9.42
CA GLY A 161 -1.77 -25.15 -9.75
C GLY A 161 -1.91 -25.47 -11.24
N ALA A 162 -1.44 -24.59 -12.13
CA ALA A 162 -1.43 -24.87 -13.57
C ALA A 162 -0.44 -26.00 -13.90
N VAL A 163 0.79 -25.91 -13.38
CA VAL A 163 1.84 -26.91 -13.63
C VAL A 163 1.43 -28.30 -13.12
N SER A 164 0.83 -28.39 -11.92
CA SER A 164 0.41 -29.67 -11.36
C SER A 164 -0.68 -30.34 -12.18
N LEU A 165 -1.59 -29.58 -12.80
CA LEU A 165 -2.64 -30.10 -13.66
C LEU A 165 -2.07 -30.74 -14.93
N PHE A 166 -1.09 -30.09 -15.58
CA PHE A 166 -0.42 -30.63 -16.76
C PHE A 166 0.45 -31.86 -16.42
N VAL A 167 1.16 -31.83 -15.29
CA VAL A 167 1.94 -32.99 -14.81
C VAL A 167 1.02 -34.16 -14.50
N GLY A 168 -0.13 -33.91 -13.85
CA GLY A 168 -1.14 -34.94 -13.56
C GLY A 168 -1.71 -35.59 -14.83
N ALA A 169 -2.08 -34.78 -15.83
CA ALA A 169 -2.54 -35.29 -17.12
C ALA A 169 -1.46 -36.11 -17.85
N SER A 170 -0.22 -35.59 -17.88
CA SER A 170 0.92 -36.29 -18.48
C SER A 170 1.22 -37.63 -17.79
N LEU A 171 1.10 -37.70 -16.47
CA LEU A 171 1.32 -38.93 -15.71
C LEU A 171 0.25 -39.98 -16.01
N LEU A 172 -1.03 -39.59 -16.09
CA LEU A 172 -2.11 -40.50 -16.50
C LEU A 172 -1.88 -41.06 -17.91
N SER A 173 -1.53 -40.21 -18.87
CA SER A 173 -1.21 -40.66 -20.23
C SER A 173 0.01 -41.60 -20.27
N THR A 174 1.02 -41.34 -19.44
CA THR A 174 2.22 -42.19 -19.37
C THR A 174 1.90 -43.56 -18.80
N VAL A 175 1.09 -43.64 -17.73
CA VAL A 175 0.64 -44.91 -17.15
C VAL A 175 -0.16 -45.73 -18.17
N GLU A 176 -1.01 -45.09 -18.96
CA GLU A 176 -1.77 -45.75 -20.02
C GLU A 176 -0.85 -46.34 -21.11
N ILE A 177 0.15 -45.59 -21.55
CA ILE A 177 1.16 -46.08 -22.51
C ILE A 177 1.88 -47.31 -21.96
N ILE A 178 2.36 -47.26 -20.71
CA ILE A 178 3.05 -48.39 -20.06
C ILE A 178 2.13 -49.61 -19.98
N TYR A 179 0.85 -49.41 -19.61
CA TYR A 179 -0.15 -50.46 -19.55
C TYR A 179 -0.35 -51.13 -20.92
N TYR A 180 -0.51 -50.35 -21.99
CA TYR A 180 -0.68 -50.89 -23.34
C TYR A 180 0.57 -51.61 -23.85
N PHE A 181 1.78 -51.12 -23.59
CA PHE A 181 3.00 -51.75 -24.10
C PHE A 181 3.40 -53.01 -23.34
N THR A 182 3.23 -53.05 -22.03
CA THR A 182 3.69 -54.18 -21.21
C THR A 182 2.63 -55.26 -21.04
N ILE A 183 1.46 -54.90 -20.53
CA ILE A 183 0.43 -55.88 -20.14
C ILE A 183 -0.27 -56.46 -21.36
N ARG A 184 -0.57 -55.65 -22.38
CA ARG A 184 -1.23 -56.17 -23.59
C ARG A 184 -0.31 -57.09 -24.39
N GLN A 185 0.96 -56.71 -24.59
CA GLN A 185 1.89 -57.54 -25.37
C GLN A 185 2.27 -58.83 -24.63
N LEU A 186 2.50 -58.77 -23.32
CA LEU A 186 2.74 -59.97 -22.52
C LEU A 186 1.48 -60.84 -22.44
N GLY A 187 0.29 -60.26 -22.24
CA GLY A 187 -0.98 -60.98 -22.22
C GLY A 187 -1.29 -61.67 -23.56
N SER A 188 -1.07 -60.99 -24.69
CA SER A 188 -1.21 -61.59 -26.02
C SER A 188 -0.19 -62.70 -26.26
N CYS A 189 1.08 -62.51 -25.87
CA CYS A 189 2.11 -63.55 -26.00
C CYS A 189 1.81 -64.76 -25.11
N TRP A 190 1.32 -64.54 -23.89
CA TRP A 190 0.93 -65.60 -22.96
C TRP A 190 -0.29 -66.37 -23.47
N LEU A 191 -1.31 -65.68 -24.01
CA LEU A 191 -2.45 -66.31 -24.67
C LEU A 191 -2.06 -67.09 -25.94
N GLN A 192 -1.08 -66.61 -26.70
CA GLN A 192 -0.60 -67.30 -27.90
C GLN A 192 0.25 -68.52 -27.52
N TYR A 193 1.02 -68.44 -26.43
CA TYR A 193 1.75 -69.56 -25.85
C TYR A 193 0.81 -70.65 -25.33
N THR A 194 -0.24 -70.29 -24.57
CA THR A 194 -1.23 -71.28 -24.10
C THR A 194 -2.00 -71.91 -25.26
N ARG A 195 -2.39 -71.12 -26.27
CA ARG A 195 -3.06 -71.65 -27.47
C ARG A 195 -2.17 -72.62 -28.27
N ASN A 196 -0.88 -72.30 -28.41
CA ASN A 196 0.08 -73.19 -29.08
C ASN A 196 0.33 -74.48 -28.26
N ALA A 197 0.38 -74.38 -26.93
CA ALA A 197 0.54 -75.53 -26.04
C ALA A 197 -0.66 -76.49 -26.10
N ASP A 198 -1.88 -75.96 -26.27
CA ASP A 198 -3.09 -76.79 -26.46
C ASP A 198 -3.13 -77.45 -27.85
N THR A 199 -2.71 -76.80 -28.94
CA THR A 199 -2.60 -77.46 -30.27
C THR A 199 -1.59 -78.61 -30.29
N THR A 200 -0.43 -78.44 -29.65
CA THR A 200 0.55 -79.54 -29.55
C THR A 200 0.08 -80.74 -28.72
N LYS A 201 -0.97 -80.61 -27.90
CA LYS A 201 -1.55 -81.77 -27.20
C LYS A 201 -2.57 -82.53 -28.05
N ILE A 202 -3.12 -81.91 -29.09
CA ILE A 202 -4.08 -82.53 -30.01
C ILE A 202 -3.33 -83.37 -31.04
N ASP A 203 -2.19 -82.89 -31.54
CA ASP A 203 -1.36 -83.60 -32.53
C ASP A 203 -0.61 -84.83 -31.96
N PHE A 204 -0.57 -85.02 -30.63
CA PHE A 204 0.04 -86.19 -29.96
C PHE A 204 -0.97 -87.29 -29.58
N ASN A 205 -2.26 -87.09 -29.88
CA ASN A 205 -3.35 -88.02 -29.55
C ASN A 205 -4.01 -88.65 -30.80
N GLU A 206 -3.38 -88.53 -31.98
CA GLU A 206 -3.72 -89.29 -33.19
C GLU A 206 -2.65 -90.37 -33.48
#